data_AF-A0AAV9W5B2-F1
#
_entry.id   AF-A0AAV9W5B2-F1
#
_cell.length_a   1.000
_cell.length_b   1.000
_cell.length_c   1.000
_cell.angle_alpha   90.00
_cell.angle_beta   90.00
_cell.angle_gamma   90.00
#
_symmetry.space_group_name_H-M   'P 1'
#
loop_
_entity.id
_entity.type
_entity.pdbx_description
1 polymer ?
#
loop_
_entity_poly.entity_id
_entity_poly.type
_entity_poly.pdbx_seq_one_letter_code
_entity_poly.pdbx_strand_id
1 'polypeptide(L)'
;MWRVPSWSRVVDVTIVYQRFLRRVGTRLAYKPSWIPSQYHTIFQQTSPKMPPKGKRKAREETPERDGGAVSPPPVKRANAGTSAAAASFFTPTSKKASPIEFIKHGSLLAALWEPVASSSEAVAPTKDGKIKFAGFDLDSNLISTKSGKTFARDGEDWKWWHPTVPSKLRQMSEEGYRLVIFTNQNGLKASGSKADDKLREWKKKINYIVTALNLPIHVYAATETDIYRKPRTGMFEHYLSDLGADAPLVDMENSVFVGDAAGRKGDFSAGDRKFAENLDLKFLTPEELFLGENPRPYELDLDPASLARSAVAPEFEKEHPLELVVLCGRPGSGKSTLTTKYLQPLGYERINQDILKTKDKCIKAAQGHLKEGDSVVIDATNSSKEARAVWKGVADKVKGATFRCIYLTTSEALCYHNDGVRAYSGVKSLNPENRTSVGSMAFRTFKSKFQEPEIGEGFKDITVLDFEFRGTDAEFDVWKRHWAP
;
A
#
# COMPACT_ATOMS: atom_id res chain seq x y z
N MET A 1 -35.46 18.71 -31.66
CA MET A 1 -34.37 19.69 -31.44
C MET A 1 -34.23 19.88 -29.94
N TRP A 2 -33.02 20.11 -29.44
CA TRP A 2 -32.57 20.14 -28.02
C TRP A 2 -31.76 18.91 -27.59
N ARG A 3 -30.43 19.13 -27.63
CA ARG A 3 -29.33 18.25 -27.24
C ARG A 3 -29.09 18.35 -25.74
N VAL A 4 -28.78 17.22 -25.11
CA VAL A 4 -28.19 17.13 -23.77
C VAL A 4 -26.66 17.09 -23.94
N PRO A 5 -25.85 17.89 -23.22
CA PRO A 5 -24.39 17.77 -23.30
C PRO A 5 -23.89 16.70 -22.33
N SER A 6 -23.23 15.68 -22.88
CA SER A 6 -22.42 14.72 -22.14
C SER A 6 -21.08 15.37 -21.76
N TRP A 7 -20.73 15.39 -20.49
CA TRP A 7 -19.38 15.76 -20.04
C TRP A 7 -18.65 14.51 -19.55
N SER A 8 -17.91 13.89 -20.44
CA SER A 8 -16.82 12.96 -20.12
C SER A 8 -15.57 13.78 -19.80
N ARG A 9 -15.31 14.07 -18.53
CA ARG A 9 -14.00 14.58 -18.09
C ARG A 9 -13.13 13.40 -17.69
N VAL A 10 -12.36 12.89 -18.65
CA VAL A 10 -11.13 12.14 -18.36
C VAL A 10 -10.12 13.18 -17.88
N VAL A 11 -9.85 13.21 -16.57
CA VAL A 11 -8.76 14.03 -16.02
C VAL A 11 -7.45 13.31 -16.33
N ASP A 12 -6.62 13.96 -17.13
CA ASP A 12 -5.31 13.46 -17.52
C ASP A 12 -4.35 13.51 -16.32
N VAL A 13 -4.12 12.35 -15.70
CA VAL A 13 -3.22 12.13 -14.55
C VAL A 13 -1.83 12.75 -14.78
N THR A 14 -1.44 12.92 -16.04
CA THR A 14 -0.19 13.57 -16.46
C THR A 14 -0.08 15.02 -16.00
N ILE A 15 -1.17 15.78 -15.93
CA ILE A 15 -1.13 17.21 -15.56
C ILE A 15 -0.89 17.38 -14.05
N VAL A 16 -1.52 16.53 -13.23
CA VAL A 16 -1.32 16.50 -11.78
C VAL A 16 0.11 16.05 -11.45
N TYR A 17 0.60 15.02 -12.15
CA TYR A 17 1.97 14.54 -12.03
C TYR A 17 3.01 15.57 -12.50
N GLN A 18 2.74 16.35 -13.55
CA GLN A 18 3.63 17.41 -14.02
C GLN A 18 3.72 18.59 -13.05
N ARG A 19 2.63 18.94 -12.35
CA ARG A 19 2.69 19.93 -11.26
C ARG A 19 3.40 19.37 -10.03
N PHE A 20 3.24 18.09 -9.72
CA PHE A 20 4.02 17.41 -8.68
C PHE A 20 5.53 17.44 -9.02
N LEU A 21 5.95 17.08 -10.24
CA LEU A 21 7.36 17.14 -10.66
C LEU A 21 7.92 18.57 -10.64
N ARG A 22 7.13 19.58 -11.06
CA ARG A 22 7.51 21.00 -10.91
C ARG A 22 7.66 21.42 -9.45
N ARG A 23 6.98 20.74 -8.51
CA ARG A 23 7.03 20.98 -7.06
C ARG A 23 8.23 20.30 -6.38
N VAL A 24 8.82 19.25 -6.97
CA VAL A 24 10.05 18.58 -6.46
C VAL A 24 11.33 19.06 -7.18
N GLY A 25 11.27 20.13 -7.98
CA GLY A 25 12.45 20.73 -8.61
C GLY A 25 13.03 19.99 -9.82
N THR A 26 12.36 18.95 -10.35
CA THR A 26 12.85 18.18 -11.51
C THR A 26 12.20 18.66 -12.81
N ARG A 27 12.98 19.30 -13.69
CA ARG A 27 12.55 19.68 -15.06
C ARG A 27 12.71 18.48 -16.00
N LEU A 28 11.61 17.89 -16.47
CA LEU A 28 11.61 17.04 -17.66
C LEU A 28 10.43 17.42 -18.57
N ALA A 29 10.74 17.77 -19.80
CA ALA A 29 9.77 18.06 -20.86
C ALA A 29 9.43 16.76 -21.59
N TYR A 30 8.14 16.39 -21.65
CA TYR A 30 7.66 15.26 -22.43
C TYR A 30 6.55 15.74 -23.39
N LYS A 31 6.68 15.41 -24.69
CA LYS A 31 5.66 15.64 -25.72
C LYS A 31 4.91 14.30 -25.97
N PRO A 32 3.56 14.28 -25.99
CA PRO A 32 2.82 13.03 -26.21
C PRO A 32 2.55 12.77 -27.70
N SER A 33 2.76 11.53 -28.14
CA SER A 33 2.24 10.98 -29.40
C SER A 33 1.39 9.73 -29.15
N TRP A 34 0.09 9.87 -29.41
CA TRP A 34 -0.95 8.91 -29.81
C TRP A 34 -0.79 7.38 -29.56
N ILE A 35 -1.81 6.79 -28.91
CA ILE A 35 -2.12 5.34 -28.89
C ILE A 35 -3.59 5.16 -29.34
N PRO A 36 -3.91 4.24 -30.29
CA PRO A 36 -5.29 3.89 -30.63
C PRO A 36 -5.86 2.76 -29.75
N SER A 37 -7.16 2.86 -29.48
CA SER A 37 -8.00 1.88 -28.80
C SER A 37 -8.29 0.68 -29.70
N GLN A 38 -8.40 -0.54 -29.14
CA GLN A 38 -9.54 -1.45 -29.31
C GLN A 38 -9.31 -2.78 -28.56
N TYR A 39 -10.38 -3.31 -27.96
CA TYR A 39 -10.88 -4.69 -28.08
C TYR A 39 -11.73 -5.08 -26.85
N HIS A 40 -13.04 -5.10 -27.06
CA HIS A 40 -13.98 -6.01 -26.40
C HIS A 40 -13.95 -7.36 -27.12
N THR A 41 -14.10 -8.49 -26.41
CA THR A 41 -15.04 -9.60 -26.71
C THR A 41 -14.89 -10.74 -25.69
N ILE A 42 -15.96 -10.94 -24.90
CA ILE A 42 -16.67 -12.19 -24.55
C ILE A 42 -15.88 -13.52 -24.59
N PHE A 43 -15.80 -14.21 -23.45
CA PHE A 43 -15.87 -15.69 -23.42
C PHE A 43 -16.69 -16.19 -22.21
N GLN A 44 -17.65 -17.04 -22.54
CA GLN A 44 -18.64 -17.66 -21.66
C GLN A 44 -18.03 -18.81 -20.83
N GLN A 45 -18.64 -18.99 -19.66
CA GLN A 45 -18.41 -20.03 -18.67
C GLN A 45 -18.73 -21.44 -19.19
N THR A 46 -17.94 -22.43 -18.77
CA THR A 46 -18.46 -23.76 -18.42
C THR A 46 -17.68 -24.31 -17.21
N SER A 47 -18.43 -24.73 -16.18
CA SER A 47 -17.93 -25.31 -14.93
C SER A 47 -18.21 -26.81 -14.87
N PRO A 48 -17.32 -27.65 -14.32
CA PRO A 48 -17.69 -28.99 -13.85
C PRO A 48 -17.93 -29.02 -12.33
N LYS A 49 -18.98 -29.78 -11.95
CA LYS A 49 -19.48 -30.01 -10.59
C LYS A 49 -18.52 -30.88 -9.74
N MET A 50 -18.42 -30.57 -8.44
CA MET A 50 -17.84 -31.46 -7.41
C MET A 50 -18.93 -32.11 -6.53
N PRO A 51 -18.70 -33.33 -5.99
CA PRO A 51 -19.65 -34.07 -5.16
C PRO A 51 -19.59 -33.68 -3.67
N PRO A 52 -20.59 -34.06 -2.84
CA PRO A 52 -20.78 -33.51 -1.50
C PRO A 52 -19.92 -34.23 -0.45
N LYS A 53 -19.42 -33.50 0.56
CA LYS A 53 -18.73 -34.06 1.72
C LYS A 53 -19.47 -33.76 3.03
N GLY A 54 -19.94 -34.85 3.64
CA GLY A 54 -19.85 -35.24 5.05
C GLY A 54 -19.94 -34.19 6.18
N LYS A 55 -20.97 -34.36 7.01
CA LYS A 55 -21.14 -33.76 8.34
C LYS A 55 -20.01 -34.16 9.31
N ARG A 56 -19.47 -33.21 10.07
CA ARG A 56 -18.75 -33.48 11.34
C ARG A 56 -19.15 -32.52 12.45
N LYS A 57 -19.13 -33.09 13.66
CA LYS A 57 -19.75 -32.70 14.93
C LYS A 57 -19.18 -31.44 15.59
N ALA A 58 -20.03 -30.81 16.38
CA ALA A 58 -19.76 -29.77 17.37
C ALA A 58 -18.83 -30.27 18.50
N ARG A 59 -18.10 -29.34 19.12
CA ARG A 59 -17.40 -29.52 20.40
C ARG A 59 -17.62 -28.29 21.28
N GLU A 60 -17.69 -28.59 22.58
CA GLU A 60 -18.23 -27.83 23.71
C GLU A 60 -17.50 -26.52 24.07
N GLU A 61 -18.30 -25.61 24.65
CA GLU A 61 -17.95 -24.37 25.32
C GLU A 61 -17.59 -24.61 26.81
N THR A 62 -16.82 -23.69 27.40
CA THR A 62 -16.71 -23.46 28.85
C THR A 62 -16.02 -22.09 29.10
N PRO A 63 -16.18 -21.43 30.26
CA PRO A 63 -17.06 -20.26 30.39
C PRO A 63 -16.35 -18.93 30.66
N GLU A 64 -17.10 -17.85 30.44
CA GLU A 64 -16.75 -16.45 30.73
C GLU A 64 -16.58 -16.16 32.24
N ARG A 65 -15.69 -15.22 32.56
CA ARG A 65 -15.63 -14.52 33.85
C ARG A 65 -16.13 -13.08 33.67
N ASP A 66 -17.12 -12.75 34.47
CA ASP A 66 -17.87 -11.49 34.49
C ASP A 66 -17.13 -10.39 35.27
N GLY A 67 -17.39 -9.13 34.92
CA GLY A 67 -16.67 -7.97 35.45
C GLY A 67 -17.17 -6.61 34.93
N GLY A 68 -18.46 -6.32 35.14
CA GLY A 68 -18.98 -4.98 35.49
C GLY A 68 -18.78 -3.82 34.49
N ALA A 69 -19.63 -3.76 33.46
CA ALA A 69 -19.85 -2.54 32.68
C ALA A 69 -21.25 -1.96 32.96
N VAL A 70 -21.29 -0.73 33.48
CA VAL A 70 -22.53 0.04 33.68
C VAL A 70 -23.07 0.45 32.30
N SER A 71 -24.24 -0.08 31.95
CA SER A 71 -24.99 0.24 30.72
C SER A 71 -26.24 1.08 31.06
N PRO A 72 -26.72 1.97 30.18
CA PRO A 72 -27.99 2.68 30.37
C PRO A 72 -29.20 1.77 30.05
N PRO A 73 -30.38 2.01 30.67
CA PRO A 73 -31.47 1.04 30.67
C PRO A 73 -32.29 1.01 29.36
N PRO A 74 -33.00 -0.12 29.08
CA PRO A 74 -33.79 -0.29 27.87
C PRO A 74 -35.17 0.38 27.93
N VAL A 75 -35.67 0.78 26.76
CA VAL A 75 -36.93 1.50 26.51
C VAL A 75 -38.16 0.64 26.83
N LYS A 76 -39.03 1.12 27.74
CA LYS A 76 -40.42 0.64 27.90
C LYS A 76 -41.41 1.77 27.65
N ARG A 77 -42.53 1.43 27.01
CA ARG A 77 -43.68 2.30 26.68
C ARG A 77 -44.25 3.02 27.92
N ALA A 78 -44.74 4.22 27.67
CA ALA A 78 -45.18 5.24 28.62
C ALA A 78 -46.43 4.89 29.45
N ASN A 79 -46.47 5.44 30.67
CA ASN A 79 -47.68 5.90 31.34
C ASN A 79 -47.40 7.25 32.03
N ALA A 80 -48.41 8.12 32.02
CA ALA A 80 -48.35 9.54 32.34
C ALA A 80 -48.07 9.84 33.83
N GLY A 81 -47.30 10.92 34.07
CA GLY A 81 -47.06 11.48 35.40
C GLY A 81 -46.12 12.68 35.33
N THR A 82 -46.66 13.87 35.58
CA THR A 82 -46.05 15.20 35.44
C THR A 82 -44.92 15.47 36.44
N SER A 83 -43.74 15.89 35.95
CA SER A 83 -42.90 16.89 36.64
C SER A 83 -42.03 17.63 35.61
N ALA A 84 -42.07 18.96 35.69
CA ALA A 84 -41.49 19.88 34.73
C ALA A 84 -40.03 20.20 35.08
N ALA A 85 -39.09 19.75 34.24
CA ALA A 85 -37.74 20.34 34.07
C ALA A 85 -36.96 19.63 32.94
N ALA A 86 -37.43 19.72 31.69
CA ALA A 86 -36.61 19.37 30.51
C ALA A 86 -37.30 19.87 29.22
N ALA A 87 -37.37 21.18 29.02
CA ALA A 87 -37.83 21.75 27.75
C ALA A 87 -36.65 22.42 27.05
N SER A 88 -35.97 21.68 26.16
CA SER A 88 -35.29 22.17 24.93
C SER A 88 -34.56 21.01 24.23
N PHE A 89 -35.27 19.96 23.81
CA PHE A 89 -34.69 18.85 23.00
C PHE A 89 -35.62 18.36 21.89
N PHE A 90 -36.39 19.27 21.28
CA PHE A 90 -37.08 18.99 20.02
C PHE A 90 -36.84 20.14 19.04
N THR A 91 -35.78 20.03 18.24
CA THR A 91 -35.76 20.65 16.92
C THR A 91 -36.73 19.87 16.01
N PRO A 92 -37.57 20.56 15.23
CA PRO A 92 -38.57 19.91 14.39
C PRO A 92 -37.90 19.11 13.25
N THR A 93 -38.55 18.01 12.86
CA THR A 93 -38.16 17.18 11.71
C THR A 93 -38.16 18.00 10.42
N SER A 94 -37.03 17.99 9.71
CA SER A 94 -36.77 18.40 8.31
C SER A 94 -35.75 19.55 8.24
N LYS A 95 -34.47 19.32 7.93
CA LYS A 95 -33.90 18.40 6.92
C LYS A 95 -32.79 17.54 7.56
N LYS A 96 -32.98 16.21 7.67
CA LYS A 96 -31.87 15.31 8.03
C LYS A 96 -30.86 15.27 6.88
N ALA A 97 -29.57 15.31 7.19
CA ALA A 97 -28.51 15.13 6.19
C ALA A 97 -28.66 13.81 5.46
N SER A 98 -28.44 13.85 4.14
CA SER A 98 -28.39 12.63 3.34
C SER A 98 -27.28 11.71 3.85
N PRO A 99 -27.46 10.39 3.75
CA PRO A 99 -26.38 9.46 4.04
C PRO A 99 -25.15 9.75 3.17
N ILE A 100 -23.96 9.43 3.68
CA ILE A 100 -22.72 9.53 2.88
C ILE A 100 -22.77 8.59 1.68
N GLU A 101 -22.49 9.11 0.49
CA GLU A 101 -22.45 8.35 -0.75
C GLU A 101 -21.00 8.13 -1.21
N PHE A 102 -20.65 6.86 -1.44
CA PHE A 102 -19.30 6.46 -1.85
C PHE A 102 -19.22 6.14 -3.33
N ILE A 103 -18.25 6.74 -4.00
CA ILE A 103 -17.84 6.44 -5.36
C ILE A 103 -16.65 5.49 -5.33
N LYS A 104 -16.65 4.47 -6.20
CA LYS A 104 -15.57 3.48 -6.31
C LYS A 104 -14.67 3.80 -7.50
N HIS A 105 -13.39 4.05 -7.25
CA HIS A 105 -12.35 4.29 -8.24
C HIS A 105 -11.34 3.13 -8.22
N GLY A 106 -11.67 2.04 -8.93
CA GLY A 106 -10.91 0.80 -8.87
C GLY A 106 -10.96 0.20 -7.46
N SER A 107 -9.84 0.20 -6.76
CA SER A 107 -9.67 -0.26 -5.37
C SER A 107 -9.83 0.83 -4.31
N LEU A 108 -10.06 2.08 -4.72
CA LEU A 108 -10.33 3.20 -3.81
C LEU A 108 -11.84 3.43 -3.65
N LEU A 109 -12.29 3.65 -2.42
CA LEU A 109 -13.59 4.25 -2.13
C LEU A 109 -13.38 5.71 -1.71
N ALA A 110 -14.09 6.63 -2.35
CA ALA A 110 -14.02 8.06 -2.07
C ALA A 110 -15.42 8.62 -1.78
N ALA A 111 -15.52 9.56 -0.85
CA ALA A 111 -16.75 10.25 -0.52
C ALA A 111 -16.47 11.63 0.11
N LEU A 112 -17.41 12.55 -0.06
CA LEU A 112 -17.51 13.78 0.72
C LEU A 112 -18.88 13.78 1.39
N TRP A 113 -18.92 14.07 2.68
CA TRP A 113 -20.15 14.29 3.41
C TRP A 113 -20.20 15.72 3.94
N GLU A 114 -21.36 16.36 3.82
CA GLU A 114 -21.59 17.75 4.24
C GLU A 114 -22.91 17.87 5.04
N PRO A 115 -22.97 18.72 6.09
CA PRO A 115 -24.21 19.02 6.81
C PRO A 115 -25.25 19.72 5.93
N VAL A 116 -26.55 19.54 6.18
CA VAL A 116 -27.60 20.24 5.39
C VAL A 116 -27.57 21.76 5.54
N ALA A 117 -27.06 22.25 6.67
CA ALA A 117 -26.94 23.68 6.94
C ALA A 117 -25.66 24.30 6.38
N SER A 118 -24.74 23.52 5.80
CA SER A 118 -23.56 24.10 5.15
C SER A 118 -23.94 24.56 3.74
N SER A 119 -24.66 25.69 3.65
CA SER A 119 -24.40 26.58 2.52
C SER A 119 -22.95 27.00 2.66
N SER A 120 -22.12 26.49 1.76
CA SER A 120 -20.69 26.70 1.65
C SER A 120 -20.27 28.16 1.90
N GLU A 121 -19.95 28.51 3.13
CA GLU A 121 -18.82 29.39 3.33
C GLU A 121 -17.62 28.47 3.16
N ALA A 122 -17.13 28.39 1.91
CA ALA A 122 -15.89 27.71 1.61
C ALA A 122 -14.86 28.18 2.63
N VAL A 123 -14.27 27.22 3.36
CA VAL A 123 -13.22 27.48 4.34
C VAL A 123 -12.30 28.54 3.77
N ALA A 124 -12.28 29.72 4.42
CA ALA A 124 -11.59 30.88 3.88
C ALA A 124 -10.14 30.46 3.62
N PRO A 125 -9.61 30.68 2.41
CA PRO A 125 -8.21 30.39 2.15
C PRO A 125 -7.35 31.14 3.16
N THR A 126 -6.20 30.57 3.48
CA THR A 126 -5.14 31.23 4.27
C THR A 126 -4.85 32.61 3.70
N LYS A 127 -4.17 33.47 4.46
CA LYS A 127 -3.80 34.83 4.03
C LYS A 127 -3.09 34.86 2.65
N ASP A 128 -2.45 33.75 2.27
CA ASP A 128 -1.74 33.58 0.99
C ASP A 128 -2.57 32.86 -0.09
N GLY A 129 -3.87 32.70 0.10
CA GLY A 129 -4.77 32.03 -0.85
C GLY A 129 -4.72 30.50 -0.81
N LYS A 130 -3.88 29.86 0.03
CA LYS A 130 -3.75 28.39 0.11
C LYS A 130 -4.80 27.77 1.04
N ILE A 131 -5.09 26.48 0.89
CA ILE A 131 -5.91 25.70 1.82
C ILE A 131 -5.02 24.81 2.68
N LYS A 132 -5.35 24.62 3.96
CA LYS A 132 -4.69 23.62 4.81
C LYS A 132 -5.67 22.50 5.14
N PHE A 133 -5.15 21.30 5.38
CA PHE A 133 -5.97 20.14 5.73
C PHE A 133 -5.41 19.42 6.96
N ALA A 134 -6.31 18.72 7.64
CA ALA A 134 -5.98 17.79 8.69
C ALA A 134 -6.43 16.41 8.23
N GLY A 135 -5.45 15.56 7.95
CA GLY A 135 -5.65 14.18 7.56
C GLY A 135 -5.62 13.26 8.78
N PHE A 136 -6.49 12.26 8.80
CA PHE A 136 -6.63 11.34 9.92
C PHE A 136 -6.66 9.89 9.43
N ASP A 137 -5.99 8.97 10.12
CA ASP A 137 -6.41 7.57 10.10
C ASP A 137 -7.80 7.43 10.78
N LEU A 138 -8.46 6.30 10.57
CA LEU A 138 -9.76 6.02 11.16
C LEU A 138 -9.64 5.16 12.44
N ASP A 139 -9.16 3.93 12.30
CA ASP A 139 -9.28 2.88 13.30
C ASP A 139 -8.09 2.99 14.28
N SER A 140 -8.37 3.05 15.58
CA SER A 140 -7.39 3.39 16.64
C SER A 140 -6.87 4.83 16.64
N ASN A 141 -7.40 5.70 15.77
CA ASN A 141 -7.12 7.13 15.77
C ASN A 141 -8.35 7.99 16.10
N LEU A 142 -9.35 8.03 15.22
CA LEU A 142 -10.61 8.74 15.49
C LEU A 142 -11.57 7.88 16.33
N ILE A 143 -11.51 6.57 16.13
CA ILE A 143 -12.43 5.61 16.76
C ILE A 143 -11.69 4.40 17.31
N SER A 144 -12.32 3.68 18.23
CA SER A 144 -11.91 2.34 18.66
C SER A 144 -13.14 1.42 18.69
N THR A 145 -12.92 0.11 18.81
CA THR A 145 -14.05 -0.84 18.91
C THR A 145 -14.71 -0.74 20.29
N LYS A 146 -16.04 -0.83 20.34
CA LYS A 146 -16.77 -0.94 21.62
C LYS A 146 -16.49 -2.29 22.27
N SER A 147 -16.36 -3.33 21.45
CA SER A 147 -16.20 -4.71 21.89
C SER A 147 -14.80 -5.08 22.37
N GLY A 148 -13.81 -4.17 22.24
CA GLY A 148 -12.41 -4.40 22.60
C GLY A 148 -11.66 -5.34 21.65
N LYS A 149 -12.30 -5.82 20.57
CA LYS A 149 -11.63 -6.61 19.53
C LYS A 149 -10.78 -5.72 18.62
N THR A 150 -9.73 -6.28 18.04
CA THR A 150 -8.90 -5.60 17.04
C THR A 150 -9.69 -5.13 15.82
N PHE A 151 -10.69 -5.91 15.40
CA PHE A 151 -11.56 -5.56 14.26
C PHE A 151 -13.01 -5.45 14.72
N ALA A 152 -13.71 -4.44 14.20
CA ALA A 152 -15.13 -4.22 14.47
C ALA A 152 -15.98 -5.41 13.99
N ARG A 153 -16.99 -5.79 14.78
CA ARG A 153 -17.91 -6.89 14.47
C ARG A 153 -18.94 -6.51 13.40
N ASP A 154 -19.42 -5.27 13.45
CA ASP A 154 -20.49 -4.73 12.60
C ASP A 154 -20.36 -3.19 12.50
N GLY A 155 -21.33 -2.54 11.85
CA GLY A 155 -21.34 -1.10 11.66
C GLY A 155 -21.54 -0.26 12.93
N GLU A 156 -21.90 -0.87 14.06
CA GLU A 156 -22.22 -0.19 15.33
C GLU A 156 -21.14 -0.41 16.41
N ASP A 157 -20.25 -1.39 16.22
CA ASP A 157 -19.09 -1.70 17.05
C ASP A 157 -17.95 -0.68 16.91
N TRP A 158 -18.26 0.58 17.20
CA TRP A 158 -17.31 1.68 17.27
C TRP A 158 -17.70 2.67 18.37
N LYS A 159 -16.70 3.26 19.00
CA LYS A 159 -16.82 4.41 19.90
C LYS A 159 -15.74 5.42 19.52
N TRP A 160 -15.88 6.68 19.94
CA TRP A 160 -14.78 7.64 19.85
C TRP A 160 -13.55 7.06 20.53
N TRP A 161 -12.38 7.24 19.92
CA TRP A 161 -11.12 6.81 20.50
C TRP A 161 -10.92 7.45 21.88
N HIS A 162 -11.21 8.75 21.97
CA HIS A 162 -11.29 9.51 23.22
C HIS A 162 -12.44 10.53 23.16
N PRO A 163 -13.06 10.91 24.30
CA PRO A 163 -14.15 11.91 24.32
C PRO A 163 -13.79 13.28 23.72
N THR A 164 -12.50 13.64 23.63
CA THR A 164 -12.03 14.90 23.05
C THR A 164 -12.00 14.91 21.53
N VAL A 165 -12.15 13.76 20.85
CA VAL A 165 -12.06 13.67 19.38
C VAL A 165 -13.07 14.62 18.69
N PRO A 166 -14.37 14.60 19.01
CA PRO A 166 -15.33 15.46 18.29
C PRO A 166 -15.11 16.96 18.52
N SER A 167 -14.74 17.38 19.74
CA SER A 167 -14.47 18.79 20.03
C SER A 167 -13.20 19.26 19.34
N LYS A 168 -12.15 18.43 19.29
CA LYS A 168 -10.90 18.78 18.60
C LYS A 168 -11.08 18.93 17.09
N LEU A 169 -11.85 18.03 16.45
CA LEU A 169 -12.15 18.14 15.01
C LEU A 169 -12.97 19.41 14.68
N ARG A 170 -13.93 19.79 15.54
CA ARG A 170 -14.66 21.06 15.41
C ARG A 170 -13.73 22.26 15.51
N GLN A 171 -12.86 22.29 16.53
CA GLN A 171 -11.85 23.32 16.69
C GLN A 171 -10.98 23.45 15.43
N MET A 172 -10.47 22.33 14.89
CA MET A 172 -9.64 22.36 13.68
C MET A 172 -10.44 22.87 12.45
N SER A 173 -11.71 22.49 12.33
CA SER A 173 -12.57 23.04 11.28
C SER A 173 -12.74 24.56 11.40
N GLU A 174 -12.94 25.07 12.62
CA GLU A 174 -13.04 26.51 12.94
C GLU A 174 -11.72 27.26 12.66
N GLU A 175 -10.58 26.60 12.89
CA GLU A 175 -9.24 27.10 12.54
C GLU A 175 -8.94 27.03 11.03
N GLY A 176 -9.89 26.60 10.21
CA GLY A 176 -9.80 26.57 8.76
C GLY A 176 -9.09 25.35 8.17
N TYR A 177 -9.05 24.22 8.90
CA TYR A 177 -8.62 22.95 8.32
C TYR A 177 -9.76 22.25 7.59
N ARG A 178 -9.49 21.77 6.37
CA ARG A 178 -10.33 20.74 5.75
C ARG A 178 -10.06 19.39 6.41
N LEU A 179 -11.10 18.68 6.82
CA LEU A 179 -10.97 17.38 7.48
C LEU A 179 -11.00 16.26 6.44
N VAL A 180 -10.00 15.38 6.47
CA VAL A 180 -9.86 14.26 5.54
C VAL A 180 -9.53 12.98 6.29
N ILE A 181 -10.21 11.89 5.99
CA ILE A 181 -9.92 10.55 6.52
C ILE A 181 -9.24 9.74 5.43
N PHE A 182 -8.05 9.21 5.72
CA PHE A 182 -7.29 8.30 4.87
C PHE A 182 -7.15 6.96 5.59
N THR A 183 -7.83 5.91 5.12
CA THR A 183 -7.90 4.63 5.84
C THR A 183 -7.56 3.42 4.99
N ASN A 184 -6.81 2.48 5.57
CA ASN A 184 -6.35 1.24 4.94
C ASN A 184 -7.34 0.10 5.24
N GLN A 185 -8.20 -0.27 4.29
CA GLN A 185 -9.35 -1.17 4.49
C GLN A 185 -9.25 -2.47 3.66
N ASN A 186 -8.12 -3.17 3.73
CA ASN A 186 -7.89 -4.45 3.02
C ASN A 186 -8.97 -5.52 3.29
N GLY A 187 -9.64 -5.44 4.45
CA GLY A 187 -10.74 -6.35 4.81
C GLY A 187 -12.00 -6.20 3.95
N LEU A 188 -12.11 -5.11 3.18
CA LEU A 188 -13.18 -4.83 2.23
C LEU A 188 -12.90 -5.39 0.83
N LYS A 189 -11.75 -6.03 0.62
CA LYS A 189 -11.45 -6.73 -0.63
C LYS A 189 -12.56 -7.77 -0.89
N ALA A 190 -13.24 -7.65 -2.03
CA ALA A 190 -14.51 -8.29 -2.25
C ALA A 190 -14.60 -9.13 -3.53
N SER A 191 -15.11 -10.35 -3.38
CA SER A 191 -15.97 -11.05 -4.33
C SER A 191 -16.99 -11.89 -3.55
N GLY A 192 -18.25 -11.89 -4.01
CA GLY A 192 -19.36 -12.64 -3.39
C GLY A 192 -20.09 -11.93 -2.24
N SER A 193 -21.21 -12.51 -1.80
CA SER A 193 -22.21 -11.88 -0.91
C SER A 193 -21.67 -11.44 0.46
N LYS A 194 -20.78 -12.23 1.08
CA LYS A 194 -20.16 -11.86 2.37
C LYS A 194 -19.33 -10.59 2.30
N ALA A 195 -18.82 -10.25 1.13
CA ALA A 195 -18.03 -9.04 0.95
C ALA A 195 -18.92 -7.81 0.77
N ASP A 196 -20.08 -7.97 0.11
CA ASP A 196 -21.11 -6.93 0.03
C ASP A 196 -21.66 -6.57 1.41
N ASP A 197 -21.84 -7.57 2.28
CA ASP A 197 -22.24 -7.35 3.67
C ASP A 197 -21.21 -6.52 4.44
N LYS A 198 -19.92 -6.88 4.37
CA LYS A 198 -18.84 -6.12 5.02
C LYS A 198 -18.77 -4.69 4.53
N LEU A 199 -18.90 -4.48 3.21
CA LEU A 199 -18.89 -3.16 2.61
C LEU A 199 -20.09 -2.34 3.10
N ARG A 200 -21.28 -2.93 3.16
CA ARG A 200 -22.48 -2.26 3.68
C ARG A 200 -22.31 -1.87 5.14
N GLU A 201 -21.85 -2.78 6.00
CA GLU A 201 -21.62 -2.48 7.42
C GLU A 201 -20.55 -1.41 7.62
N TRP A 202 -19.48 -1.43 6.82
CA TRP A 202 -18.46 -0.39 6.87
C TRP A 202 -19.00 0.98 6.41
N LYS A 203 -19.78 1.04 5.33
CA LYS A 203 -20.45 2.29 4.90
C LYS A 203 -21.40 2.81 5.97
N LYS A 204 -22.15 1.92 6.63
CA LYS A 204 -23.04 2.24 7.76
C LYS A 204 -22.24 2.84 8.93
N LYS A 205 -21.10 2.25 9.29
CA LYS A 205 -20.15 2.77 10.29
C LYS A 205 -19.70 4.19 9.95
N ILE A 206 -19.20 4.43 8.74
CA ILE A 206 -18.76 5.78 8.34
C ILE A 206 -19.92 6.77 8.39
N ASN A 207 -21.10 6.39 7.91
CA ASN A 207 -22.29 7.24 7.97
C ASN A 207 -22.60 7.71 9.40
N TYR A 208 -22.52 6.80 10.39
CA TYR A 208 -22.72 7.17 11.79
C TYR A 208 -21.66 8.14 12.31
N ILE A 209 -20.40 7.94 11.92
CA ILE A 209 -19.28 8.78 12.36
C ILE A 209 -19.41 10.20 11.80
N VAL A 210 -19.61 10.35 10.49
CA VAL A 210 -19.71 11.68 9.86
C VAL A 210 -20.97 12.44 10.31
N THR A 211 -22.09 11.72 10.49
CA THR A 211 -23.33 12.32 11.02
C THR A 211 -23.15 12.79 12.46
N ALA A 212 -22.42 12.03 13.29
CA ALA A 212 -22.15 12.41 14.69
C ALA A 212 -21.16 13.57 14.81
N LEU A 213 -20.23 13.73 13.87
CA LEU A 213 -19.33 14.89 13.80
C LEU A 213 -20.07 16.14 13.30
N ASN A 214 -20.99 15.96 12.34
CA ASN A 214 -21.74 17.03 11.69
C ASN A 214 -20.82 18.13 11.12
N LEU A 215 -19.76 17.71 10.43
CA LEU A 215 -18.77 18.56 9.76
C LEU A 215 -18.52 18.08 8.32
N PRO A 216 -18.11 18.95 7.39
CA PRO A 216 -17.63 18.54 6.07
C PRO A 216 -16.40 17.62 6.19
N ILE A 217 -16.51 16.38 5.73
CA ILE A 217 -15.43 15.38 5.85
C ILE A 217 -15.27 14.63 4.53
N HIS A 218 -14.04 14.66 3.99
CA HIS A 218 -13.63 13.78 2.91
C HIS A 218 -13.20 12.42 3.47
N VAL A 219 -13.57 11.33 2.81
CA VAL A 219 -13.21 9.97 3.22
C VAL A 219 -12.64 9.21 2.04
N TYR A 220 -11.41 8.70 2.19
CA TYR A 220 -10.70 7.87 1.24
C TYR A 220 -10.31 6.55 1.90
N ALA A 221 -10.75 5.44 1.32
CA ALA A 221 -10.48 4.10 1.83
C ALA A 221 -9.84 3.20 0.77
N ALA A 222 -8.58 2.81 1.02
CA ALA A 222 -7.83 1.88 0.19
C ALA A 222 -8.22 0.43 0.50
N THR A 223 -8.86 -0.25 -0.45
CA THR A 223 -9.39 -1.61 -0.23
C THR A 223 -8.42 -2.73 -0.64
N GLU A 224 -7.31 -2.39 -1.29
CA GLU A 224 -6.28 -3.33 -1.76
C GLU A 224 -4.87 -2.88 -1.39
N THR A 225 -3.87 -3.74 -1.66
CA THR A 225 -2.46 -3.42 -1.46
C THR A 225 -1.86 -2.90 -2.76
N ASP A 226 -2.13 -1.63 -3.05
CA ASP A 226 -1.69 -0.92 -4.25
C ASP A 226 -1.33 0.54 -3.92
N ILE A 227 -1.22 1.40 -4.94
CA ILE A 227 -0.84 2.81 -4.82
C ILE A 227 -1.68 3.61 -3.80
N TYR A 228 -2.93 3.22 -3.53
CA TYR A 228 -3.78 3.91 -2.58
C TYR A 228 -3.46 3.55 -1.12
N ARG A 229 -2.92 2.35 -0.87
CA ARG A 229 -2.68 1.90 0.51
C ARG A 229 -1.45 2.59 1.11
N LYS A 230 -1.66 3.29 2.22
CA LYS A 230 -0.59 3.91 3.03
C LYS A 230 0.51 2.89 3.32
N PRO A 231 1.79 3.28 3.22
CA PRO A 231 2.30 4.65 3.18
C PRO A 231 2.35 5.32 1.80
N ARG A 232 1.90 4.63 0.75
CA ARG A 232 1.87 5.22 -0.59
C ARG A 232 0.86 6.38 -0.67
N THR A 233 1.13 7.31 -1.58
CA THR A 233 0.49 8.63 -1.65
C THR A 233 -0.79 8.67 -2.46
N GLY A 234 -1.23 7.55 -3.05
CA GLY A 234 -2.32 7.53 -4.02
C GLY A 234 -3.65 8.06 -3.50
N MET A 235 -4.00 7.85 -2.21
CA MET A 235 -5.22 8.44 -1.65
C MET A 235 -5.14 9.97 -1.59
N PHE A 236 -3.98 10.52 -1.23
CA PHE A 236 -3.77 11.96 -1.18
C PHE A 236 -3.76 12.57 -2.59
N GLU A 237 -3.14 11.90 -3.55
CA GLU A 237 -3.18 12.32 -4.96
C GLU A 237 -4.62 12.37 -5.50
N HIS A 238 -5.46 11.39 -5.11
CA HIS A 238 -6.87 11.39 -5.46
C HIS A 238 -7.63 12.53 -4.77
N TYR A 239 -7.34 12.80 -3.48
CA TYR A 239 -7.89 13.95 -2.77
C TYR A 239 -7.61 15.26 -3.51
N LEU A 240 -6.36 15.48 -3.95
CA LEU A 240 -6.01 16.66 -4.75
C LEU A 240 -6.78 16.72 -6.07
N SER A 241 -7.03 15.59 -6.71
CA SER A 241 -7.83 15.51 -7.94
C SER A 241 -9.29 15.91 -7.69
N ASP A 242 -9.89 15.49 -6.58
CA ASP A 242 -11.29 15.82 -6.22
C ASP A 242 -11.49 17.30 -5.93
N LEU A 243 -10.45 18.00 -5.47
CA LEU A 243 -10.52 19.45 -5.29
C LEU A 243 -10.68 20.18 -6.64
N GLY A 244 -10.23 19.58 -7.73
CA GLY A 244 -10.28 20.15 -9.08
C GLY A 244 -9.06 21.00 -9.42
N ALA A 245 -8.84 21.21 -10.72
CA ALA A 245 -7.64 21.87 -11.24
C ALA A 245 -7.52 23.36 -10.84
N ASP A 246 -8.66 24.00 -10.56
CA ASP A 246 -8.77 25.41 -10.19
C ASP A 246 -8.77 25.64 -8.66
N ALA A 247 -8.68 24.56 -7.86
CA ALA A 247 -8.62 24.70 -6.42
C ALA A 247 -7.32 25.40 -5.98
N PRO A 248 -7.37 26.17 -4.88
CA PRO A 248 -6.15 26.72 -4.33
C PRO A 248 -5.19 25.63 -3.86
N LEU A 249 -3.89 25.95 -3.87
CA LEU A 249 -2.85 25.01 -3.49
C LEU A 249 -2.99 24.59 -2.02
N VAL A 250 -2.66 23.33 -1.73
CA VAL A 250 -2.54 22.85 -0.35
C VAL A 250 -1.25 23.37 0.27
N ASP A 251 -1.38 24.02 1.41
CA ASP A 251 -0.31 24.41 2.32
C ASP A 251 0.14 23.19 3.13
N MET A 252 1.19 22.52 2.65
CA MET A 252 1.71 21.29 3.28
C MET A 252 2.38 21.57 4.62
N GLU A 253 3.02 22.72 4.77
CA GLU A 253 3.75 23.12 5.98
C GLU A 253 2.80 23.29 7.18
N ASN A 254 1.63 23.88 6.92
CA ASN A 254 0.58 24.06 7.93
C ASN A 254 -0.49 22.96 7.90
N SER A 255 -0.28 21.88 7.14
CA SER A 255 -1.15 20.69 7.16
C SER A 255 -0.56 19.61 8.06
N VAL A 256 -1.42 18.72 8.53
CA VAL A 256 -1.04 17.68 9.50
C VAL A 256 -1.68 16.35 9.14
N PHE A 257 -0.97 15.25 9.36
CA PHE A 257 -1.52 13.91 9.35
C PHE A 257 -1.45 13.28 10.74
N VAL A 258 -2.53 12.63 11.17
CA VAL A 258 -2.65 12.04 12.50
C VAL A 258 -3.03 10.57 12.37
N GLY A 259 -2.25 9.68 12.99
CA GLY A 259 -2.49 8.24 12.92
C GLY A 259 -1.78 7.45 14.01
N ASP A 260 -2.27 6.26 14.29
CA ASP A 260 -1.76 5.40 15.36
C ASP A 260 -0.59 4.51 14.91
N ALA A 261 -0.51 4.18 13.61
CA ALA A 261 0.56 3.38 13.03
C ALA A 261 1.85 4.21 12.90
N ALA A 262 2.46 4.50 14.05
CA ALA A 262 3.53 5.48 14.23
C ALA A 262 4.92 4.86 14.45
N GLY A 263 5.05 3.53 14.43
CA GLY A 263 6.32 2.83 14.64
C GLY A 263 6.84 2.84 16.08
N ARG A 264 5.97 3.14 17.06
CA ARG A 264 6.32 3.09 18.49
C ARG A 264 6.36 1.64 18.95
N LYS A 265 7.02 1.39 20.09
CA LYS A 265 7.03 0.05 20.70
C LYS A 265 5.59 -0.43 20.97
N GLY A 266 5.19 -1.50 20.31
CA GLY A 266 3.85 -2.09 20.42
C GLY A 266 2.88 -1.69 19.30
N ASP A 267 3.21 -0.68 18.47
CA ASP A 267 2.44 -0.39 17.27
C ASP A 267 2.58 -1.54 16.25
N PHE A 268 1.52 -1.81 15.51
CA PHE A 268 1.52 -2.87 14.50
C PHE A 268 2.40 -2.54 13.29
N SER A 269 2.49 -1.26 12.92
CA SER A 269 3.36 -0.77 11.85
C SER A 269 3.67 0.73 12.00
N ALA A 270 4.43 1.28 11.04
CA ALA A 270 4.72 2.72 10.92
C ALA A 270 4.03 3.36 9.71
N GLY A 271 2.96 2.73 9.19
CA GLY A 271 2.35 3.08 7.91
C GLY A 271 1.79 4.50 7.83
N ASP A 272 1.33 5.06 8.96
CA ASP A 272 0.79 6.42 9.03
C ASP A 272 1.91 7.47 9.09
N ARG A 273 2.94 7.21 9.90
CA ARG A 273 4.14 8.06 9.94
C ARG A 273 4.82 8.11 8.58
N LYS A 274 5.06 6.94 7.98
CA LYS A 274 5.65 6.81 6.64
C LYS A 274 4.81 7.49 5.56
N PHE A 275 3.47 7.49 5.69
CA PHE A 275 2.59 8.23 4.78
C PHE A 275 2.79 9.75 4.89
N ALA A 276 2.87 10.27 6.12
CA ALA A 276 3.15 11.68 6.35
C ALA A 276 4.54 12.09 5.85
N GLU A 277 5.56 11.27 6.11
CA GLU A 277 6.93 11.49 5.60
C GLU A 277 6.99 11.51 4.07
N ASN A 278 6.28 10.61 3.39
CA ASN A 278 6.19 10.61 1.92
C ASN A 278 5.55 11.87 1.33
N LEU A 279 4.72 12.56 2.11
CA LEU A 279 4.02 13.78 1.72
C LEU A 279 4.69 15.05 2.27
N ASP A 280 5.77 14.91 3.05
CA ASP A 280 6.40 16.01 3.78
C ASP A 280 5.40 16.75 4.69
N LEU A 281 4.59 16.00 5.43
CA LEU A 281 3.60 16.52 6.36
C LEU A 281 4.07 16.40 7.80
N LYS A 282 3.66 17.36 8.63
CA LYS A 282 3.73 17.19 10.08
C LYS A 282 2.91 15.96 10.49
N PHE A 283 3.54 15.07 11.24
CA PHE A 283 2.89 13.88 11.80
C PHE A 283 2.63 14.05 13.30
N LEU A 284 1.44 13.65 13.75
CA LEU A 284 1.10 13.55 15.17
C LEU A 284 0.47 12.18 15.47
N THR A 285 0.66 11.69 16.69
CA THR A 285 -0.10 10.54 17.19
C THR A 285 -1.46 10.98 17.75
N PRO A 286 -2.44 10.07 17.93
CA PRO A 286 -3.72 10.40 18.54
C PRO A 286 -3.53 11.00 19.95
N GLU A 287 -2.60 10.46 20.73
CA GLU A 287 -2.26 10.95 22.07
C GLU A 287 -1.70 12.38 22.04
N GLU A 288 -0.79 12.67 21.10
CA GLU A 288 -0.22 14.01 20.93
C GLU A 288 -1.30 15.04 20.55
N LEU A 289 -2.18 14.72 19.60
CA LEU A 289 -3.22 15.67 19.16
C LEU A 289 -4.35 15.85 20.17
N PHE A 290 -4.90 14.73 20.67
CA PHE A 290 -6.18 14.75 21.41
C PHE A 290 -5.99 14.86 22.92
N LEU A 291 -4.83 14.48 23.44
CA LEU A 291 -4.50 14.52 24.88
C LEU A 291 -3.38 15.52 25.21
N GLY A 292 -2.66 16.02 24.21
CA GLY A 292 -1.52 16.91 24.43
C GLY A 292 -0.33 16.20 25.07
N GLU A 293 -0.22 14.88 24.90
CA GLU A 293 0.92 14.11 25.40
C GLU A 293 2.20 14.45 24.62
N ASN A 294 3.35 14.22 25.27
CA ASN A 294 4.65 14.37 24.62
C ASN A 294 4.89 13.25 23.60
N PRO A 295 5.62 13.54 22.51
CA PRO A 295 6.00 12.52 21.53
C PRO A 295 6.74 11.35 22.18
N ARG A 296 6.38 10.13 21.76
CA ARG A 296 7.04 8.89 22.19
C ARG A 296 8.11 8.48 21.16
N PRO A 297 9.20 7.83 21.59
CA PRO A 297 10.21 7.34 20.66
C PRO A 297 9.63 6.28 19.71
N TYR A 298 10.11 6.28 18.48
CA TYR A 298 9.73 5.34 17.43
C TYR A 298 10.99 4.83 16.71
N GLU A 299 10.84 3.71 16.02
CA GLU A 299 11.89 3.14 15.17
C GLU A 299 11.26 2.70 13.86
N LEU A 300 11.85 3.13 12.74
CA LEU A 300 11.45 2.66 11.41
C LEU A 300 12.19 1.36 11.09
N ASP A 301 11.49 0.42 10.45
CA ASP A 301 12.07 -0.82 9.93
C ASP A 301 13.07 -0.58 8.79
N LEU A 302 12.91 0.53 8.07
CA LEU A 302 13.77 0.95 6.99
C LEU A 302 13.66 2.46 6.79
N ASP A 303 14.81 3.13 6.71
CA ASP A 303 14.93 4.46 6.11
C ASP A 303 15.61 4.31 4.74
N PRO A 304 14.85 4.35 3.62
CA PRO A 304 15.43 4.22 2.30
C PRO A 304 16.33 5.41 1.94
N ALA A 305 16.08 6.60 2.47
CA ALA A 305 16.84 7.79 2.14
C ALA A 305 18.28 7.75 2.70
N SER A 306 18.50 6.97 3.78
CA SER A 306 19.82 6.80 4.40
C SER A 306 20.68 5.70 3.74
N LEU A 307 20.15 4.94 2.78
CA LEU A 307 20.87 3.82 2.18
C LEU A 307 21.93 4.27 1.15
N ALA A 308 23.01 3.49 1.06
CA ALA A 308 24.14 3.76 0.18
C ALA A 308 23.71 3.83 -1.29
N ARG A 309 24.29 4.81 -2.00
CA ARG A 309 24.15 5.01 -3.43
C ARG A 309 25.51 4.80 -4.09
N SER A 310 25.50 4.22 -5.28
CA SER A 310 26.71 4.05 -6.07
C SER A 310 26.44 4.32 -7.54
N ALA A 311 27.39 5.01 -8.19
CA ALA A 311 27.44 5.15 -9.63
C ALA A 311 28.32 4.07 -10.29
N VAL A 312 29.08 3.31 -9.48
CA VAL A 312 30.01 2.29 -9.94
C VAL A 312 29.25 0.98 -10.16
N ALA A 313 29.62 0.27 -11.23
CA ALA A 313 29.11 -1.08 -11.44
C ALA A 313 29.45 -1.99 -10.26
N PRO A 314 28.59 -2.95 -9.90
CA PRO A 314 28.95 -3.94 -8.89
C PRO A 314 30.19 -4.71 -9.34
N GLU A 315 31.08 -5.01 -8.40
CA GLU A 315 32.27 -5.80 -8.64
C GLU A 315 31.86 -7.23 -9.01
N PHE A 316 31.90 -7.55 -10.30
CA PHE A 316 31.78 -8.89 -10.84
C PHE A 316 32.48 -8.95 -12.19
N GLU A 317 33.42 -9.86 -12.33
CA GLU A 317 34.19 -10.06 -13.55
C GLU A 317 33.97 -11.46 -14.11
N LYS A 318 33.95 -11.55 -15.45
CA LYS A 318 33.92 -12.82 -16.15
C LYS A 318 35.34 -13.39 -16.19
N GLU A 319 35.64 -14.26 -15.23
CA GLU A 319 36.99 -14.81 -15.01
C GLU A 319 37.27 -16.06 -15.83
N HIS A 320 36.24 -16.71 -16.36
CA HIS A 320 36.37 -17.96 -17.09
C HIS A 320 35.74 -17.89 -18.48
N PRO A 321 36.26 -18.69 -19.44
CA PRO A 321 35.73 -18.70 -20.80
C PRO A 321 34.26 -19.11 -20.89
N LEU A 322 33.84 -20.05 -20.03
CA LEU A 322 32.48 -20.59 -20.00
C LEU A 322 32.01 -20.73 -18.54
N GLU A 323 30.94 -20.03 -18.19
CA GLU A 323 30.42 -19.97 -16.83
C GLU A 323 28.92 -20.26 -16.75
N LEU A 324 28.51 -21.00 -15.71
CA LEU A 324 27.14 -21.02 -15.22
C LEU A 324 27.13 -20.30 -13.87
N VAL A 325 26.54 -19.11 -13.86
CA VAL A 325 26.42 -18.26 -12.66
C VAL A 325 25.02 -18.44 -12.06
N VAL A 326 24.95 -18.78 -10.77
CA VAL A 326 23.69 -18.86 -10.03
C VAL A 326 23.52 -17.63 -9.16
N LEU A 327 22.44 -16.88 -9.37
CA LEU A 327 22.06 -15.81 -8.45
C LEU A 327 21.37 -16.40 -7.22
N CYS A 328 21.80 -16.03 -6.02
CA CYS A 328 21.15 -16.39 -4.77
C CYS A 328 20.67 -15.13 -4.05
N GLY A 329 19.41 -15.08 -3.63
CA GLY A 329 18.89 -13.95 -2.85
C GLY A 329 17.37 -13.84 -2.86
N ARG A 330 16.83 -13.10 -1.89
CA ARG A 330 15.37 -12.93 -1.67
C ARG A 330 14.67 -12.39 -2.93
N PRO A 331 13.38 -12.67 -3.18
CA PRO A 331 12.58 -11.85 -4.09
C PRO A 331 12.75 -10.36 -3.74
N GLY A 332 12.86 -9.46 -4.73
CA GLY A 332 13.10 -8.03 -4.49
C GLY A 332 14.55 -7.62 -4.17
N SER A 333 15.51 -8.54 -4.11
CA SER A 333 16.94 -8.22 -3.81
C SER A 333 17.70 -7.45 -4.90
N GLY A 334 17.18 -7.39 -6.12
CA GLY A 334 17.86 -6.72 -7.25
C GLY A 334 18.41 -7.66 -8.34
N LYS A 335 18.34 -8.98 -8.15
CA LYS A 335 18.84 -10.01 -9.09
C LYS A 335 18.58 -9.73 -10.57
N SER A 336 17.32 -9.58 -10.98
CA SER A 336 16.99 -9.32 -12.38
C SER A 336 17.58 -8.02 -12.92
N THR A 337 17.72 -6.99 -12.07
CA THR A 337 18.37 -5.73 -12.46
C THR A 337 19.87 -5.93 -12.60
N LEU A 338 20.50 -6.67 -11.68
CA LEU A 338 21.91 -7.06 -11.77
C LEU A 338 22.18 -7.80 -13.09
N THR A 339 21.34 -8.80 -13.40
CA THR A 339 21.45 -9.57 -14.64
C THR A 339 21.38 -8.69 -15.86
N THR A 340 20.32 -7.89 -16.00
CA THR A 340 20.08 -7.14 -17.23
C THR A 340 21.04 -5.98 -17.41
N LYS A 341 21.44 -5.29 -16.33
CA LYS A 341 22.33 -4.13 -16.44
C LYS A 341 23.82 -4.49 -16.50
N TYR A 342 24.25 -5.61 -15.91
CA TYR A 342 25.67 -5.89 -15.74
C TYR A 342 26.11 -7.24 -16.29
N LEU A 343 25.30 -8.30 -16.16
CA LEU A 343 25.71 -9.62 -16.65
C LEU A 343 25.44 -9.83 -18.14
N GLN A 344 24.27 -9.42 -18.65
CA GLN A 344 23.97 -9.53 -20.09
C GLN A 344 24.98 -8.76 -20.96
N PRO A 345 25.41 -7.53 -20.60
CA PRO A 345 26.48 -6.83 -21.33
C PRO A 345 27.84 -7.54 -21.32
N LEU A 346 28.11 -8.40 -20.33
CA LEU A 346 29.30 -9.27 -20.28
C LEU A 346 29.15 -10.55 -21.12
N GLY A 347 28.06 -10.68 -21.88
CA GLY A 347 27.79 -11.82 -22.75
C GLY A 347 27.26 -13.05 -22.00
N TYR A 348 26.46 -12.84 -20.94
CA TYR A 348 25.71 -13.93 -20.30
C TYR A 348 24.29 -14.01 -20.83
N GLU A 349 23.88 -15.24 -21.17
CA GLU A 349 22.50 -15.54 -21.49
C GLU A 349 21.66 -15.73 -20.22
N ARG A 350 20.53 -15.03 -20.14
CA ARG A 350 19.68 -15.02 -18.95
C ARG A 350 18.66 -16.15 -19.00
N ILE A 351 18.76 -17.04 -18.02
CA ILE A 351 17.79 -18.12 -17.79
C ILE A 351 16.84 -17.71 -16.67
N ASN A 352 15.58 -17.48 -17.00
CA ASN A 352 14.55 -17.04 -16.07
C ASN A 352 13.25 -17.86 -16.24
N GLN A 353 12.78 -18.46 -15.15
CA GLN A 353 11.57 -19.30 -15.14
C GLN A 353 10.27 -18.50 -15.36
N ASP A 354 10.20 -17.22 -15.00
CA ASP A 354 9.00 -16.40 -15.26
C ASP A 354 8.74 -16.27 -16.78
N ILE A 355 9.82 -16.29 -17.57
CA ILE A 355 9.80 -16.23 -19.03
C ILE A 355 9.58 -17.63 -19.61
N LEU A 356 10.40 -18.60 -19.21
CA LEU A 356 10.40 -19.96 -19.75
C LEU A 356 9.30 -20.87 -19.16
N LYS A 357 8.56 -20.37 -18.17
CA LYS A 357 7.44 -21.00 -17.44
C LYS A 357 7.79 -22.19 -16.56
N THR A 358 8.58 -23.15 -17.05
CA THR A 358 8.88 -24.39 -16.31
C THR A 358 10.36 -24.55 -16.03
N LYS A 359 10.68 -25.22 -14.92
CA LYS A 359 12.06 -25.53 -14.52
C LYS A 359 12.78 -26.37 -15.57
N ASP A 360 12.11 -27.35 -16.16
CA ASP A 360 12.70 -28.21 -17.20
C ASP A 360 13.06 -27.44 -18.46
N LYS A 361 12.25 -26.46 -18.86
CA LYS A 361 12.59 -25.56 -19.98
C LYS A 361 13.82 -24.71 -19.66
N CYS A 362 13.95 -24.23 -18.42
CA CYS A 362 15.14 -23.51 -17.97
C CYS A 362 16.39 -24.39 -18.00
N ILE A 363 16.30 -25.63 -17.52
CA ILE A 363 17.40 -26.61 -17.54
C ILE A 363 17.85 -26.88 -18.98
N LYS A 364 16.90 -27.13 -19.89
CA LYS A 364 17.20 -27.38 -21.31
C LYS A 364 17.84 -26.17 -21.99
N ALA A 365 17.32 -24.96 -21.74
CA ALA A 365 17.87 -23.73 -22.29
C ALA A 365 19.30 -23.47 -21.79
N ALA A 366 19.52 -23.58 -20.48
CA ALA A 366 20.85 -23.42 -19.88
C ALA A 366 21.87 -24.42 -20.47
N GLN A 367 21.47 -25.69 -20.63
CA GLN A 367 22.33 -26.71 -21.25
C GLN A 367 22.60 -26.44 -22.74
N GLY A 368 21.63 -25.90 -23.47
CA GLY A 368 21.78 -25.55 -24.88
C GLY A 368 22.85 -24.48 -25.08
N HIS A 369 22.67 -23.33 -24.42
CA HIS A 369 23.62 -22.20 -24.46
C HIS A 369 25.03 -22.62 -24.03
N LEU A 370 25.17 -23.35 -22.92
CA LEU A 370 26.48 -23.83 -22.50
C LEU A 370 27.17 -24.71 -23.54
N LYS A 371 26.43 -25.56 -24.25
CA LYS A 371 26.99 -26.41 -25.34
C LYS A 371 27.38 -25.61 -26.57
N GLU A 372 26.71 -24.49 -26.81
CA GLU A 372 27.04 -23.54 -27.88
C GLU A 372 28.24 -22.65 -27.52
N GLY A 373 28.70 -22.71 -26.26
CA GLY A 373 29.84 -21.93 -25.77
C GLY A 373 29.45 -20.63 -25.07
N ASP A 374 28.15 -20.39 -24.87
CA ASP A 374 27.63 -19.20 -24.20
C ASP A 374 27.60 -19.40 -22.69
N SER A 375 28.09 -18.40 -21.95
CA SER A 375 27.95 -18.37 -20.50
C SER A 375 26.51 -18.03 -20.12
N VAL A 376 26.00 -18.61 -19.05
CA VAL A 376 24.60 -18.44 -18.64
C VAL A 376 24.50 -17.96 -17.20
N VAL A 377 23.47 -17.17 -16.93
CA VAL A 377 23.09 -16.75 -15.57
C VAL A 377 21.68 -17.23 -15.24
N ILE A 378 21.55 -17.90 -14.10
CA ILE A 378 20.28 -18.37 -13.56
C ILE A 378 19.67 -17.29 -12.68
N ASP A 379 18.75 -16.50 -13.24
CA ASP A 379 18.00 -15.47 -12.53
C ASP A 379 16.76 -16.07 -11.84
N ALA A 380 17.01 -16.66 -10.68
CA ALA A 380 15.99 -17.18 -9.77
C ALA A 380 16.40 -16.92 -8.31
N THR A 381 15.55 -17.24 -7.34
CA THR A 381 15.88 -17.04 -5.92
C THR A 381 16.94 -18.00 -5.40
N ASN A 382 16.97 -19.23 -5.91
CA ASN A 382 17.93 -20.29 -5.57
C ASN A 382 18.22 -20.39 -4.07
N SER A 383 17.15 -20.48 -3.27
CA SER A 383 17.19 -20.32 -1.81
C SER A 383 17.85 -21.47 -1.08
N SER A 384 17.77 -22.72 -1.57
CA SER A 384 18.30 -23.90 -0.87
C SER A 384 19.44 -24.57 -1.65
N LYS A 385 20.25 -25.35 -0.95
CA LYS A 385 21.35 -26.15 -1.52
C LYS A 385 20.83 -27.10 -2.59
N GLU A 386 19.67 -27.72 -2.38
CA GLU A 386 19.06 -28.64 -3.35
C GLU A 386 18.62 -27.91 -4.62
N ALA A 387 18.16 -26.66 -4.51
CA ALA A 387 17.82 -25.86 -5.69
C ALA A 387 19.07 -25.54 -6.52
N ARG A 388 20.19 -25.21 -5.86
CA ARG A 388 21.48 -24.89 -6.48
C ARG A 388 22.18 -26.12 -7.07
N ALA A 389 22.07 -27.27 -6.41
CA ALA A 389 22.61 -28.55 -6.88
C ALA A 389 22.06 -28.97 -8.25
N VAL A 390 20.82 -28.59 -8.59
CA VAL A 390 20.27 -28.84 -9.93
C VAL A 390 21.09 -28.13 -11.02
N TRP A 391 21.53 -26.90 -10.75
CA TRP A 391 22.32 -26.10 -11.69
C TRP A 391 23.77 -26.56 -11.72
N LYS A 392 24.32 -27.03 -10.60
CA LYS A 392 25.61 -27.73 -10.57
C LYS A 392 25.61 -28.92 -11.52
N GLY A 393 24.57 -29.76 -11.45
CA GLY A 393 24.39 -30.90 -12.37
C GLY A 393 24.16 -30.51 -13.83
N VAL A 394 23.80 -29.26 -14.12
CA VAL A 394 23.78 -28.71 -15.49
C VAL A 394 25.19 -28.34 -15.95
N ALA A 395 25.95 -27.62 -15.12
CA ALA A 395 27.32 -27.25 -15.41
C ALA A 395 28.21 -28.49 -15.64
N ASP A 396 28.06 -29.51 -14.81
CA ASP A 396 28.87 -30.75 -14.88
C ASP A 396 28.67 -31.55 -16.17
N LYS A 397 27.57 -31.32 -16.90
CA LYS A 397 27.29 -31.98 -18.19
C LYS A 397 28.00 -31.32 -19.36
N VAL A 398 28.60 -30.15 -19.18
CA VAL A 398 29.27 -29.40 -20.23
C VAL A 398 30.73 -29.20 -19.85
N LYS A 399 31.63 -29.82 -20.63
CA LYS A 399 33.07 -29.77 -20.38
C LYS A 399 33.57 -28.32 -20.44
N GLY A 400 34.27 -27.88 -19.40
CA GLY A 400 34.85 -26.53 -19.31
C GLY A 400 33.91 -25.47 -18.73
N ALA A 401 32.65 -25.79 -18.45
CA ALA A 401 31.74 -24.86 -17.77
C ALA A 401 32.11 -24.75 -16.29
N THR A 402 32.36 -23.52 -15.82
CA THR A 402 32.65 -23.24 -14.42
C THR A 402 31.39 -22.81 -13.67
N PHE A 403 31.15 -23.42 -12.51
CA PHE A 403 29.96 -23.13 -11.69
C PHE A 403 30.30 -22.06 -10.63
N ARG A 404 29.63 -20.90 -10.68
CA ARG A 404 29.87 -19.76 -9.78
C ARG A 404 28.58 -19.28 -9.12
N CYS A 405 28.68 -18.55 -8.01
CA CYS A 405 27.53 -17.94 -7.35
C CYS A 405 27.71 -16.43 -7.18
N ILE A 406 26.62 -15.69 -7.38
CA ILE A 406 26.52 -14.32 -6.88
C ILE A 406 25.43 -14.30 -5.80
N TYR A 407 25.81 -13.98 -4.57
CA TYR A 407 24.93 -13.93 -3.41
C TYR A 407 24.58 -12.49 -3.07
N LEU A 408 23.29 -12.12 -3.21
CA LEU A 408 22.78 -10.81 -2.82
C LEU A 408 22.25 -10.86 -1.38
N THR A 409 22.88 -10.10 -0.50
CA THR A 409 22.63 -10.07 0.96
C THR A 409 21.51 -9.11 1.37
N THR A 410 20.86 -8.44 0.40
CA THR A 410 19.80 -7.44 0.60
C THR A 410 18.81 -7.84 1.69
N SER A 411 18.63 -6.96 2.69
CA SER A 411 17.81 -7.24 3.88
C SER A 411 16.33 -7.50 3.54
N GLU A 412 15.61 -8.15 4.46
CA GLU A 412 14.20 -8.48 4.27
C GLU A 412 13.33 -7.22 4.06
N ALA A 413 13.48 -6.20 4.92
CA ALA A 413 12.75 -4.94 4.82
C ALA A 413 13.01 -4.23 3.48
N LEU A 414 14.27 -4.19 3.05
CA LEU A 414 14.67 -3.56 1.79
C LEU A 414 14.15 -4.33 0.57
N CYS A 415 14.06 -5.65 0.65
CA CYS A 415 13.46 -6.45 -0.41
C CYS A 415 11.95 -6.19 -0.55
N TYR A 416 11.22 -6.04 0.58
CA TYR A 416 9.81 -5.62 0.56
C TYR A 416 9.64 -4.22 -0.04
N HIS A 417 10.52 -3.30 0.35
CA HIS A 417 10.57 -1.96 -0.21
C HIS A 417 10.80 -1.98 -1.73
N ASN A 418 11.83 -2.69 -2.21
CA ASN A 418 12.14 -2.80 -3.64
C ASN A 418 11.01 -3.45 -4.45
N ASP A 419 10.33 -4.46 -3.90
CA ASP A 419 9.14 -5.04 -4.51
C ASP A 419 8.02 -4.00 -4.64
N GLY A 420 7.79 -3.20 -3.58
CA GLY A 420 6.84 -2.10 -3.58
C GLY A 420 7.17 -1.01 -4.61
N VAL A 421 8.44 -0.59 -4.69
CA VAL A 421 8.91 0.38 -5.70
C VAL A 421 8.59 -0.13 -7.10
N ARG A 422 8.97 -1.38 -7.41
CA ARG A 422 8.73 -1.98 -8.73
C ARG A 422 7.24 -2.06 -9.04
N ALA A 423 6.46 -2.60 -8.11
CA ALA A 423 5.06 -2.90 -8.35
C ALA A 423 4.17 -1.64 -8.43
N TYR A 424 4.51 -0.57 -7.70
CA TYR A 424 3.58 0.52 -7.46
C TYR A 424 4.08 1.90 -7.88
N SER A 425 5.37 2.11 -8.17
CA SER A 425 5.86 3.46 -8.48
C SER A 425 5.39 4.03 -9.82
N GLY A 426 4.96 3.18 -10.75
CA GLY A 426 4.64 3.58 -12.12
C GLY A 426 5.86 3.99 -12.96
N VAL A 427 7.07 3.96 -12.40
CA VAL A 427 8.30 4.33 -13.10
C VAL A 427 8.80 3.17 -13.96
N LYS A 428 8.69 3.31 -15.28
CA LYS A 428 9.02 2.25 -16.24
C LYS A 428 10.47 1.79 -16.16
N SER A 429 11.42 2.67 -15.87
CA SER A 429 12.83 2.32 -15.76
C SER A 429 13.15 1.47 -14.52
N LEU A 430 12.37 1.63 -13.44
CA LEU A 430 12.46 0.82 -12.23
C LEU A 430 11.73 -0.53 -12.36
N ASN A 431 10.76 -0.64 -13.29
CA ASN A 431 10.02 -1.86 -13.58
C ASN A 431 9.84 -2.10 -15.10
N PRO A 432 10.94 -2.39 -15.84
CA PRO A 432 10.88 -2.53 -17.30
C PRO A 432 10.00 -3.71 -17.75
N GLU A 433 9.91 -4.76 -16.93
CA GLU A 433 9.13 -5.97 -17.21
C GLU A 433 7.67 -5.89 -16.73
N ASN A 434 7.23 -4.75 -16.18
CA ASN A 434 5.88 -4.53 -15.67
C ASN A 434 5.43 -5.60 -14.64
N ARG A 435 6.34 -5.97 -13.74
CA ARG A 435 6.09 -6.97 -12.70
C ARG A 435 5.12 -6.44 -11.66
N THR A 436 4.20 -7.30 -11.24
CA THR A 436 3.38 -7.10 -10.06
C THR A 436 4.14 -7.49 -8.80
N SER A 437 3.64 -7.09 -7.63
CA SER A 437 4.23 -7.50 -6.34
C SER A 437 4.25 -9.02 -6.21
N VAL A 438 5.36 -9.57 -5.74
CA VAL A 438 5.56 -11.01 -5.56
C VAL A 438 4.72 -11.61 -4.41
N GLY A 439 4.14 -10.76 -3.56
CA GLY A 439 3.30 -11.15 -2.43
C GLY A 439 4.07 -11.77 -1.25
N SER A 440 3.47 -11.71 -0.06
CA SER A 440 4.13 -12.12 1.19
C SER A 440 4.51 -13.60 1.26
N MET A 441 3.80 -14.48 0.54
CA MET A 441 4.08 -15.91 0.52
C MET A 441 5.44 -16.24 -0.11
N ALA A 442 5.85 -15.50 -1.14
CA ALA A 442 7.15 -15.68 -1.80
C ALA A 442 8.30 -15.39 -0.82
N PHE A 443 8.20 -14.29 -0.07
CA PHE A 443 9.17 -13.93 0.97
C PHE A 443 9.23 -14.96 2.10
N ARG A 444 8.07 -15.41 2.61
CA ARG A 444 7.99 -16.44 3.65
C ARG A 444 8.59 -17.77 3.20
N THR A 445 8.29 -18.18 1.97
CA THR A 445 8.82 -19.42 1.37
C THR A 445 10.32 -19.34 1.18
N PHE A 446 10.85 -18.19 0.76
CA PHE A 446 12.30 -17.99 0.70
C PHE A 446 12.91 -18.14 2.09
N LYS A 447 12.38 -17.41 3.09
CA LYS A 447 12.90 -17.41 4.46
C LYS A 447 12.95 -18.81 5.07
N SER A 448 11.93 -19.63 4.86
CA SER A 448 11.89 -20.99 5.43
C SER A 448 12.82 -21.98 4.73
N LYS A 449 13.20 -21.73 3.47
CA LYS A 449 14.07 -22.61 2.68
C LYS A 449 15.49 -22.10 2.54
N PHE A 450 15.79 -20.89 3.01
CA PHE A 450 17.06 -20.25 2.75
C PHE A 450 18.19 -20.97 3.47
N GLN A 451 19.21 -21.32 2.71
CA GLN A 451 20.50 -21.79 3.16
C GLN A 451 21.55 -20.97 2.43
N GLU A 452 22.45 -20.33 3.18
CA GLU A 452 23.52 -19.52 2.62
C GLU A 452 24.38 -20.35 1.64
N PRO A 453 24.79 -19.80 0.49
CA PRO A 453 25.65 -20.51 -0.45
C PRO A 453 27.03 -20.75 0.15
N GLU A 454 27.58 -21.95 -0.05
CA GLU A 454 28.91 -22.34 0.43
C GLU A 454 29.74 -23.01 -0.66
N ILE A 455 31.06 -22.86 -0.61
CA ILE A 455 32.01 -23.46 -1.58
C ILE A 455 31.83 -24.99 -1.67
N GLY A 456 31.44 -25.64 -0.56
CA GLY A 456 31.15 -27.07 -0.49
C GLY A 456 30.06 -27.57 -1.45
N GLU A 457 29.23 -26.68 -2.01
CA GLU A 457 28.25 -27.02 -3.06
C GLU A 457 28.88 -27.21 -4.44
N GLY A 458 30.19 -26.98 -4.56
CA GLY A 458 30.95 -27.10 -5.80
C GLY A 458 31.02 -25.80 -6.62
N PHE A 459 30.79 -24.65 -5.97
CA PHE A 459 31.09 -23.34 -6.55
C PHE A 459 32.60 -23.13 -6.63
N LYS A 460 33.06 -22.54 -7.74
CA LYS A 460 34.46 -22.11 -7.87
C LYS A 460 34.76 -20.94 -6.93
N ASP A 461 33.83 -20.01 -6.84
CA ASP A 461 33.84 -18.83 -5.99
C ASP A 461 32.40 -18.35 -5.75
N ILE A 462 32.26 -17.50 -4.73
CA ILE A 462 31.00 -16.86 -4.35
C ILE A 462 31.26 -15.37 -4.24
N THR A 463 30.71 -14.59 -5.18
CA THR A 463 30.71 -13.13 -5.09
C THR A 463 29.57 -12.69 -4.19
N VAL A 464 29.89 -12.09 -3.04
CA VAL A 464 28.90 -11.53 -2.13
C VAL A 464 28.67 -10.06 -2.49
N LEU A 465 27.40 -9.70 -2.75
CA LEU A 465 27.02 -8.34 -3.13
C LEU A 465 26.02 -7.77 -2.11
N ASP A 466 26.48 -6.72 -1.42
CA ASP A 466 25.62 -5.88 -0.61
C ASP A 466 24.78 -4.95 -1.48
N PHE A 467 23.65 -4.50 -0.92
CA PHE A 467 22.76 -3.61 -1.63
C PHE A 467 23.33 -2.19 -1.69
N GLU A 468 23.39 -1.65 -2.89
CA GLU A 468 23.54 -0.21 -3.14
C GLU A 468 22.54 0.22 -4.20
N PHE A 469 21.94 1.40 -4.03
CA PHE A 469 21.08 1.97 -5.05
C PHE A 469 21.92 2.48 -6.23
N ARG A 470 21.65 1.93 -7.42
CA ARG A 470 22.32 2.28 -8.68
C ARG A 470 21.31 2.75 -9.73
N GLY A 471 20.92 4.01 -9.61
CA GLY A 471 19.97 4.67 -10.49
C GLY A 471 20.23 6.17 -10.57
N THR A 472 19.52 6.84 -11.47
CA THR A 472 19.54 8.30 -11.61
C THR A 472 18.99 8.99 -10.37
N ASP A 473 19.25 10.29 -10.21
CA ASP A 473 18.66 11.08 -9.12
C ASP A 473 17.13 11.05 -9.14
N ALA A 474 16.51 11.13 -10.33
CA ALA A 474 15.07 11.04 -10.47
C ALA A 474 14.51 9.67 -10.03
N GLU A 475 15.22 8.59 -10.33
CA GLU A 475 14.86 7.26 -9.84
C GLU A 475 15.04 7.14 -8.32
N PHE A 476 16.09 7.76 -7.78
CA PHE A 476 16.35 7.79 -6.33
C PHE A 476 15.26 8.57 -5.60
N ASP A 477 14.79 9.70 -6.13
CA ASP A 477 13.71 10.50 -5.53
C ASP A 477 12.37 9.76 -5.42
N VAL A 478 12.16 8.79 -6.30
CA VAL A 478 11.02 7.88 -6.23
C VAL A 478 11.33 6.73 -5.28
N TRP A 479 12.48 6.09 -5.43
CA TRP A 479 12.88 4.94 -4.64
C TRP A 479 12.98 5.26 -3.15
N LYS A 480 13.54 6.41 -2.77
CA LYS A 480 13.77 6.81 -1.37
C LYS A 480 12.50 7.02 -0.53
N ARG A 481 11.32 7.00 -1.15
CA ARG A 481 10.03 7.07 -0.47
C ARG A 481 9.70 5.75 0.22
N HIS A 482 8.78 5.77 1.18
CA HIS A 482 8.27 4.56 1.80
C HIS A 482 7.27 3.83 0.90
N TRP A 483 7.68 2.67 0.38
CA TRP A 483 6.84 1.81 -0.48
C TRP A 483 6.25 0.59 0.23
N ALA A 484 6.74 0.27 1.43
CA ALA A 484 6.32 -0.87 2.24
C ALA A 484 5.67 -0.39 3.56
N PRO A 485 4.57 -1.04 3.99
CA PRO A 485 3.77 -0.64 5.16
C PRO A 485 4.46 -0.72 6.52
#